data_AF-A0A815DCA4-F1
#
_entry.id   AF-A0A815DCA4-F1
#
_cell.length_a   1.000
_cell.length_b   1.000
_cell.length_c   1.000
_cell.angle_alpha   90.00
_cell.angle_beta   90.00
_cell.angle_gamma   90.00
#
_symmetry.space_group_name_H-M   'P 1'
#
loop_
_entity.id
_entity.type
_entity.pdbx_description
1 polymer ?
#
loop_
_entity_poly.entity_id
_entity_poly.type
_entity_poly.pdbx_seq_one_letter_code
_entity_poly.pdbx_strand_id
1 'polypeptide(L)'
;MSLSKFESLPNEILTDIIEKYINGVDLLRAFSFQLNQRFDSLIIQSQRLHFDFIQCHQDDFRFYMGLLPVYIDKIEELAISEQDTPGQVYAFLSFFQSFRLFKQLRKLYFHFNDQTLDWKIIQNALYS
;
A
#
# COMPACT_ATOMS: atom_id res chain seq x y z
N MET A 1 5.35 31.06 -7.85
CA MET A 1 5.69 29.66 -8.18
C MET A 1 4.70 29.20 -9.23
N SER A 2 5.14 28.70 -10.38
CA SER A 2 4.20 28.09 -11.34
C SER A 2 3.70 26.79 -10.73
N LEU A 3 2.38 26.62 -10.63
CA LEU A 3 1.79 25.31 -10.34
C LEU A 3 2.38 24.30 -11.33
N SER A 4 2.79 23.14 -10.82
CA SER A 4 3.18 22.05 -11.71
C SER A 4 2.01 21.74 -12.65
N LYS A 5 2.28 21.29 -13.88
CA LYS A 5 1.21 20.89 -14.83
C LYS A 5 0.26 19.86 -14.20
N PHE A 6 0.77 19.04 -13.28
CA PHE A 6 -0.02 18.08 -12.51
C PHE A 6 -0.99 18.75 -11.53
N GLU A 7 -0.53 19.71 -10.73
CA GLU A 7 -1.38 20.47 -9.81
C GLU A 7 -2.47 21.29 -10.52
N SER A 8 -2.30 21.59 -11.81
CA SER A 8 -3.32 22.29 -12.59
C SER A 8 -4.51 21.42 -13.04
N LEU A 9 -4.40 20.09 -12.90
CA LEU A 9 -5.46 19.16 -13.31
C LEU A 9 -6.70 19.27 -12.42
N PRO A 10 -7.92 19.03 -12.94
CA PRO A 10 -9.14 18.93 -12.13
C PRO A 10 -9.08 17.80 -11.10
N ASN A 11 -9.84 17.91 -10.02
CA ASN A 11 -9.86 16.91 -8.95
C ASN A 11 -10.26 15.52 -9.46
N GLU A 12 -11.24 15.45 -10.36
CA GLU A 12 -11.75 14.20 -10.91
C GLU A 12 -10.66 13.45 -11.69
N ILE A 13 -9.85 14.19 -12.45
CA ILE A 13 -8.73 13.62 -13.20
C ILE A 13 -7.61 13.18 -12.25
N LEU A 14 -7.31 13.98 -11.23
CA LEU A 14 -6.31 13.62 -10.22
C LEU A 14 -6.70 12.38 -9.43
N THR A 15 -7.97 12.27 -9.02
CA THR A 15 -8.49 11.08 -8.35
C THR A 15 -8.37 9.85 -9.25
N ASP A 16 -8.79 9.94 -10.52
CA ASP A 16 -8.67 8.83 -11.46
C ASP A 16 -7.21 8.38 -11.64
N ILE A 17 -6.29 9.35 -11.70
CA ILE A 17 -4.85 9.08 -11.79
C ILE A 17 -4.34 8.37 -10.54
N ILE A 18 -4.63 8.92 -9.36
CA ILE A 18 -4.21 8.38 -8.06
C ILE A 18 -4.71 6.95 -7.89
N GLU A 19 -5.98 6.68 -8.18
CA GLU A 19 -6.59 5.38 -7.94
C GLU A 19 -6.12 4.31 -8.93
N LYS A 20 -5.88 4.66 -10.21
CA LYS A 20 -5.61 3.65 -11.24
C LYS A 20 -4.15 3.49 -11.63
N TYR A 21 -3.34 4.53 -11.46
CA TYR A 21 -2.00 4.58 -12.07
C TYR A 21 -0.89 4.85 -11.07
N ILE A 22 -1.18 5.27 -9.85
CA ILE A 22 -0.16 5.54 -8.83
C ILE A 22 -0.17 4.42 -7.79
N ASN A 23 1.01 3.87 -7.51
CA ASN A 23 1.21 2.96 -6.40
C ASN A 23 1.04 3.70 -5.06
N GLY A 24 0.27 3.13 -4.14
CA GLY A 24 0.05 3.63 -2.79
C GLY A 24 1.36 3.85 -2.01
N VAL A 25 2.39 3.05 -2.26
CA VAL A 25 3.72 3.26 -1.67
C VAL A 25 4.33 4.59 -2.12
N ASP A 26 4.19 4.93 -3.40
CA ASP A 26 4.67 6.21 -3.94
C ASP A 26 3.84 7.38 -3.41
N LEU A 27 2.52 7.19 -3.21
CA LEU A 27 1.68 8.18 -2.54
C LEU A 27 2.15 8.43 -1.11
N LEU A 28 2.39 7.36 -0.33
CA LEU A 28 2.95 7.50 1.01
C LEU A 28 4.28 8.24 0.93
N ARG A 29 5.22 7.82 0.09
CA ARG A 29 6.53 8.47 -0.05
C ARG A 29 6.43 9.96 -0.39
N ALA A 30 5.61 10.31 -1.36
CA ALA A 30 5.48 11.69 -1.84
C ALA A 30 4.76 12.61 -0.84
N PHE A 31 3.81 12.08 -0.08
CA PHE A 31 2.91 12.87 0.75
C PHE A 31 3.05 12.63 2.27
N SER A 32 3.97 11.76 2.70
CA SER A 32 4.32 11.50 4.13
C SER A 32 4.63 12.78 4.93
N PHE A 33 5.01 13.86 4.23
CA PHE A 33 5.47 15.11 4.84
C PHE A 33 4.64 16.35 4.43
N GLN A 34 3.36 16.17 4.05
CA GLN A 34 2.32 17.22 4.03
C GLN A 34 2.64 18.52 3.28
N LEU A 35 3.15 18.47 2.05
CA LEU A 35 3.42 19.70 1.29
C LEU A 35 2.19 20.22 0.51
N ASN A 36 1.11 19.44 0.36
CA ASN A 36 -0.07 19.85 -0.42
C ASN A 36 -1.40 19.28 0.12
N GLN A 37 -2.13 20.11 0.87
CA GLN A 37 -3.43 19.79 1.48
C GLN A 37 -4.50 19.31 0.49
N ARG A 38 -4.42 19.76 -0.78
CA ARG A 38 -5.36 19.32 -1.82
C ARG A 38 -5.12 17.86 -2.16
N PHE A 39 -3.87 17.44 -2.35
CA PHE A 39 -3.55 16.04 -2.60
C PHE A 39 -3.86 15.16 -1.39
N ASP A 40 -3.57 15.64 -0.18
CA ASP A 40 -3.94 14.91 1.04
C ASP A 40 -5.45 14.66 1.09
N SER A 41 -6.25 15.69 0.78
CA SER A 41 -7.71 15.56 0.71
C SER A 41 -8.16 14.56 -0.37
N LEU A 42 -7.53 14.59 -1.55
CA LEU A 42 -7.85 13.68 -2.64
C LEU A 42 -7.52 12.22 -2.28
N ILE A 43 -6.36 11.95 -1.67
CA ILE A 43 -5.96 10.62 -1.22
C ILE A 43 -6.88 10.10 -0.11
N ILE A 44 -7.31 10.99 0.80
CA ILE A 44 -8.31 10.66 1.83
C ILE A 44 -9.68 10.37 1.20
N GLN A 45 -10.03 10.99 0.08
CA GLN A 45 -11.29 10.74 -0.63
C GLN A 45 -11.23 9.56 -1.59
N SER A 46 -10.03 9.12 -1.97
CA SER A 46 -9.84 7.93 -2.81
C SER A 46 -10.53 6.71 -2.18
N GLN A 47 -11.21 5.97 -3.03
CA GLN A 47 -12.01 4.81 -2.67
C GLN A 47 -11.19 3.52 -2.76
N ARG A 48 -10.30 3.45 -3.76
CA ARG A 48 -9.53 2.26 -4.09
C ARG A 48 -8.08 2.61 -4.33
N LEU A 49 -7.19 1.87 -3.68
CA LEU A 49 -5.75 2.05 -3.75
C LEU A 49 -5.07 0.71 -4.00
N HIS A 50 -4.02 0.76 -4.82
CA HIS A 50 -3.16 -0.37 -5.11
C HIS A 50 -1.83 -0.17 -4.39
N PHE A 51 -1.45 -1.10 -3.52
CA PHE A 51 -0.17 -1.06 -2.81
C PHE A 51 0.74 -2.17 -3.33
N ASP A 52 1.85 -1.78 -3.94
CA ASP A 52 2.87 -2.71 -4.41
C ASP A 52 4.19 -2.45 -3.68
N PHE A 53 4.55 -3.40 -2.81
CA PHE A 53 5.78 -3.41 -2.03
C PHE A 53 6.89 -4.25 -2.67
N ILE A 54 6.74 -4.77 -3.89
CA ILE A 54 7.70 -5.71 -4.50
C ILE A 54 9.11 -5.13 -4.54
N GLN A 55 9.25 -3.85 -4.91
CA GLN A 55 10.54 -3.14 -5.00
C GLN A 55 10.81 -2.24 -3.78
N CYS A 56 10.11 -2.45 -2.68
CA CYS A 56 10.23 -1.59 -1.49
C CYS A 56 11.42 -2.03 -0.64
N HIS A 57 12.34 -1.10 -0.34
CA HIS A 57 13.45 -1.35 0.57
C HIS A 57 12.96 -1.62 2.01
N GLN A 58 13.77 -2.34 2.81
CA GLN A 58 13.36 -2.79 4.15
C GLN A 58 12.92 -1.68 5.11
N ASP A 59 13.70 -0.59 5.19
CA ASP A 59 13.41 0.50 6.12
C ASP A 59 12.14 1.25 5.71
N ASP A 60 12.00 1.50 4.42
CA ASP A 60 10.80 2.08 3.80
C ASP A 60 9.57 1.20 4.05
N PHE A 61 9.71 -0.11 3.85
CA PHE A 61 8.62 -1.07 4.07
C PHE A 61 8.09 -0.99 5.49
N ARG A 62 8.97 -1.02 6.50
CA ARG A 62 8.58 -0.93 7.91
C ARG A 62 7.86 0.38 8.22
N PHE A 63 8.40 1.49 7.71
CA PHE A 63 7.80 2.80 7.89
C PHE A 63 6.40 2.87 7.27
N TYR A 64 6.25 2.47 6.01
CA TYR A 64 4.98 2.50 5.30
C TYR A 64 3.96 1.49 5.83
N MET A 65 4.41 0.33 6.30
CA MET A 65 3.55 -0.62 7.02
C MET A 65 2.90 0.01 8.25
N GLY A 66 3.60 0.88 8.97
CA GLY A 66 3.05 1.60 10.11
C GLY A 66 1.95 2.61 9.72
N LEU A 67 1.96 3.10 8.48
CA LEU A 67 0.97 4.04 7.96
C LEU A 67 -0.21 3.34 7.27
N LEU A 68 0.00 2.11 6.80
CA LEU A 68 -0.99 1.31 6.08
C LEU A 68 -2.37 1.18 6.78
N PRO A 69 -2.47 1.06 8.13
CA PRO A 69 -3.76 1.00 8.82
C PRO A 69 -4.71 2.16 8.53
N VAL A 70 -4.19 3.34 8.17
CA VAL A 70 -5.01 4.52 7.83
C VAL A 70 -5.75 4.34 6.50
N TYR A 71 -5.25 3.47 5.63
CA TYR A 71 -5.76 3.26 4.27
C TYR A 71 -6.33 1.86 4.05
N ILE A 72 -6.32 1.00 5.08
CA ILE A 72 -6.56 -0.45 4.99
C ILE A 72 -7.89 -0.82 4.34
N ASP A 73 -8.94 -0.01 4.55
CA ASP A 73 -10.28 -0.22 4.03
C ASP A 73 -10.43 0.20 2.55
N LYS A 74 -9.42 0.85 1.98
CA LYS A 74 -9.34 1.29 0.58
C LYS A 74 -8.43 0.41 -0.26
N ILE A 75 -7.66 -0.48 0.34
CA ILE A 75 -6.72 -1.33 -0.39
C ILE A 75 -7.50 -2.35 -1.21
N GLU A 76 -7.48 -2.20 -2.54
CA GLU A 76 -8.09 -3.16 -3.48
C GLU A 76 -7.08 -4.23 -3.89
N GLU A 77 -5.82 -3.85 -4.04
CA GLU A 77 -4.74 -4.77 -4.42
C GLU A 77 -3.52 -4.55 -3.54
N LEU A 78 -2.91 -5.65 -3.08
CA LEU A 78 -1.71 -5.63 -2.27
C LEU A 78 -0.70 -6.66 -2.79
N ALA A 79 0.53 -6.22 -3.06
CA ALA A 79 1.64 -7.09 -3.44
C ALA A 79 2.81 -6.90 -2.46
N ILE A 80 3.38 -8.01 -2.01
CA ILE A 80 4.54 -8.03 -1.10
C ILE A 80 5.54 -9.08 -1.60
N SER A 81 6.83 -8.76 -1.54
CA SER A 81 7.90 -9.62 -2.04
C SER A 81 8.99 -9.84 -1.01
N GLU A 82 9.54 -11.05 -1.01
CA GLU A 82 10.75 -11.43 -0.28
C GLU A 82 12.03 -11.22 -1.12
N GLN A 83 11.92 -10.95 -2.42
CA GLN A 83 13.05 -10.95 -3.36
C GLN A 83 14.15 -9.96 -2.99
N ASP A 84 13.81 -8.68 -2.85
CA ASP A 84 14.78 -7.63 -2.53
C ASP A 84 14.96 -7.44 -1.02
N THR A 85 13.97 -7.86 -0.23
CA THR A 85 13.98 -7.73 1.22
C THR A 85 13.39 -8.96 1.92
N PRO A 86 14.24 -9.92 2.32
CA PRO A 86 13.81 -11.08 3.08
C PRO A 86 13.18 -10.73 4.45
N GLY A 87 12.15 -11.46 4.84
CA GLY A 87 11.32 -11.30 6.02
C GLY A 87 10.13 -10.34 5.87
N GLN A 88 9.87 -9.73 4.71
CA GLN A 88 8.79 -8.74 4.57
C GLN A 88 7.39 -9.37 4.67
N VAL A 89 7.16 -10.52 4.04
CA VAL A 89 5.85 -11.19 4.08
C VAL A 89 5.58 -11.68 5.50
N TYR A 90 6.59 -12.24 6.18
CA TYR A 90 6.48 -12.61 7.59
C TYR A 90 6.14 -11.40 8.47
N ALA A 91 6.85 -10.28 8.28
CA ALA A 91 6.61 -9.05 9.05
C ALA A 91 5.19 -8.52 8.82
N PHE A 92 4.72 -8.53 7.57
CA PHE A 92 3.36 -8.13 7.21
C PHE A 92 2.31 -9.00 7.90
N LEU A 93 2.41 -10.32 7.76
CA LEU A 93 1.43 -11.26 8.33
C LEU A 93 1.44 -11.25 9.86
N SER A 94 2.61 -10.96 10.47
CA SER A 94 2.73 -10.80 11.92
C SER A 94 2.00 -9.56 12.42
N PHE A 95 2.02 -8.48 11.64
CA PHE A 95 1.38 -7.21 11.97
C PHE A 95 -0.12 -7.22 11.64
N PHE A 96 -0.50 -7.77 10.48
CA PHE A 96 -1.88 -7.95 10.05
C PHE A 96 -2.31 -9.42 10.21
N GLN A 97 -2.73 -9.76 11.42
CA GLN A 97 -3.11 -11.13 11.77
C GLN A 97 -4.47 -11.57 11.20
N SER A 98 -5.25 -10.64 10.62
CA SER A 98 -6.52 -10.94 9.95
C SER A 98 -6.75 -10.05 8.74
N PHE A 99 -7.16 -10.68 7.64
CA PHE A 99 -7.54 -9.98 6.42
C PHE A 99 -8.94 -9.35 6.46
N ARG A 100 -9.74 -9.59 7.52
CA ARG A 100 -11.08 -8.98 7.65
C ARG A 100 -11.06 -7.45 7.68
N LEU A 101 -9.92 -6.87 8.07
CA LEU A 101 -9.73 -5.42 8.09
C LEU A 101 -9.66 -4.83 6.67
N PHE A 102 -9.27 -5.63 5.69
CA PHE A 102 -9.10 -5.23 4.28
C PHE A 102 -10.42 -5.40 3.52
N LYS A 103 -11.40 -4.52 3.80
CA LYS A 103 -12.78 -4.65 3.30
C LYS A 103 -12.91 -4.63 1.77
N GLN A 104 -11.97 -4.00 1.07
CA GLN A 104 -12.00 -3.84 -0.38
C GLN A 104 -10.98 -4.73 -1.11
N LEU A 105 -10.20 -5.53 -0.40
CA LEU A 105 -9.14 -6.33 -0.99
C LEU A 105 -9.71 -7.40 -1.92
N ARG A 106 -9.26 -7.36 -3.18
CA ARG A 106 -9.65 -8.29 -4.24
C ARG A 106 -8.47 -9.12 -4.74
N LYS A 107 -7.26 -8.57 -4.66
CA LYS A 107 -6.04 -9.26 -5.09
C LYS A 107 -4.95 -9.12 -4.05
N LEU A 108 -4.36 -10.26 -3.69
CA LEU A 108 -3.25 -10.34 -2.75
C LEU A 108 -2.16 -11.20 -3.39
N TYR A 109 -0.96 -10.64 -3.47
CA TYR A 109 0.20 -11.28 -4.06
C TYR A 109 1.33 -11.39 -3.04
N PHE A 110 1.81 -12.61 -2.84
CA PHE A 110 3.02 -12.87 -2.08
C PHE A 110 4.07 -13.49 -2.99
N HIS A 111 5.18 -12.80 -3.17
CA HIS A 111 6.33 -13.28 -3.92
C HIS A 111 7.35 -13.80 -2.91
N PHE A 112 7.41 -15.12 -2.74
CA PHE A 112 8.39 -15.75 -1.86
C PHE A 112 9.69 -16.01 -2.61
N ASN A 113 10.81 -15.89 -1.90
CA ASN A 113 12.03 -16.60 -2.29
C ASN A 113 11.84 -18.08 -1.98
N ASP A 114 12.74 -18.96 -2.42
CA ASP A 114 12.75 -20.40 -2.08
C ASP A 114 12.85 -20.71 -0.56
N GLN A 115 12.71 -19.71 0.31
CA GLN A 115 12.62 -19.82 1.75
C GLN A 115 11.21 -20.24 2.17
N THR A 116 11.15 -21.32 2.96
CA THR A 116 9.92 -21.85 3.55
C THR A 116 9.31 -20.86 4.54
N LEU A 117 8.23 -20.18 4.14
CA LEU A 117 7.34 -19.50 5.08
C LEU A 117 6.54 -20.55 5.86
N ASP A 118 6.33 -20.36 7.17
CA ASP A 118 5.45 -21.24 7.93
C ASP A 118 4.02 -21.09 7.42
N TRP A 119 3.51 -22.13 6.75
CA TRP A 119 2.16 -22.17 6.19
C TRP A 119 1.08 -21.90 7.23
N LYS A 120 1.33 -22.19 8.51
CA LYS A 120 0.40 -21.88 9.60
C LYS A 120 0.13 -20.39 9.73
N ILE A 121 1.13 -19.54 9.46
CA ILE A 121 0.97 -18.08 9.57
C ILE A 121 0.06 -17.57 8.46
N ILE A 122 0.23 -18.07 7.23
CA ILE A 122 -0.62 -17.74 6.09
C ILE A 122 -2.05 -18.23 6.34
N GLN A 123 -2.22 -19.48 6.80
CA GLN A 123 -3.54 -20.03 7.13
C GLN A 123 -4.23 -19.23 8.24
N ASN A 124 -3.51 -18.89 9.31
CA ASN A 124 -4.07 -18.11 10.40
C ASN A 124 -4.55 -16.74 9.92
N ALA A 125 -3.81 -16.06 9.04
CA ALA A 125 -4.20 -14.77 8.50
C ALA A 125 -5.43 -14.85 7.57
N LEU A 126 -5.52 -15.93 6.76
CA LEU A 126 -6.63 -16.14 5.82
C LEU A 126 -7.93 -16.59 6.49
N TYR A 127 -7.86 -17.36 7.56
CA TYR A 127 -9.03 -17.93 8.24
C TYR A 127 -9.48 -17.18 9.50
N SER A 128 -8.73 -16.16 9.95
CA SER A 128 -9.10 -15.30 11.08
C SER A 128 -10.14 -14.27 10.70
#